data_AF-A0A453H051-F1
#
_entry.id   AF-A0A453H051-F1
#
_cell.length_a   1.000
_cell.length_b   1.000
_cell.length_c   1.000
_cell.angle_alpha   90.00
_cell.angle_beta   90.00
_cell.angle_gamma   90.00
#
_symmetry.space_group_name_H-M   'P 1'
#
loop_
_entity.id
_entity.type
_entity.pdbx_description
1 polymer ?
#
loop_
_entity_poly.entity_id
_entity_poly.type
_entity_poly.pdbx_seq_one_letter_code
_entity_poly.pdbx_strand_id
1 'polypeptide(L)'
;MRRVVVTNLHPMGCTPVFTRPLNYTGCDPLANAGAAQHNAALRSVLAALDPNNRTFLLLDVHTPFAAFLLDDNNGDSDNKKFKSTLRPCCESFRPDGYCGEEDENGTRQYTLCDDPGRYFYWDDVHPTQAAWAAVARTFRAAVKSFLST
;
A
#
# COMPACT_ATOMS: atom_id res chain seq x y z
N MET A 1 12.03 26.83 10.55
CA MET A 1 10.97 26.67 9.53
C MET A 1 10.21 25.39 9.84
N ARG A 2 8.90 25.33 9.53
CA ARG A 2 8.12 24.08 9.67
C ARG A 2 8.36 23.23 8.43
N ARG A 3 8.73 21.96 8.60
CA ARG A 3 8.90 20.99 7.52
C ARG A 3 7.77 19.98 7.60
N VAL A 4 7.12 19.72 6.47
CA VAL A 4 5.98 18.81 6.40
C VAL A 4 6.22 17.80 5.30
N VAL A 5 6.14 16.52 5.63
CA VAL A 5 6.19 15.43 4.66
C VAL A 5 4.75 15.06 4.31
N VAL A 6 4.44 15.04 3.02
CA VAL A 6 3.09 14.72 2.51
C VAL A 6 3.20 13.52 1.61
N THR A 7 2.47 12.45 1.90
CA THR A 7 2.42 11.26 1.04
C THR A 7 1.39 11.43 -0.06
N ASN A 8 1.71 10.94 -1.26
CA ASN A 8 0.68 10.68 -2.27
C ASN A 8 -0.04 9.34 -1.98
N LEU A 9 -1.02 8.97 -2.81
CA LEU A 9 -1.70 7.68 -2.73
C LEU A 9 -0.94 6.61 -3.52
N HIS A 10 -0.90 5.41 -2.94
CA HIS A 10 -0.45 4.21 -3.64
C HIS A 10 -1.47 3.74 -4.69
N PRO A 11 -1.18 2.70 -5.51
CA PRO A 11 -2.17 2.09 -6.39
C PRO A 11 -3.34 1.49 -5.60
N MET A 12 -4.36 2.32 -5.31
CA MET A 12 -5.48 1.96 -4.44
C MET A 12 -6.25 0.73 -4.93
N GLY A 13 -6.38 0.56 -6.25
CA GLY A 13 -7.06 -0.59 -6.83
C GLY A 13 -6.35 -1.92 -6.60
N CYS A 14 -5.11 -1.89 -6.12
CA CYS A 14 -4.36 -3.08 -5.73
C CYS A 14 -4.48 -3.42 -4.23
N THR A 15 -5.30 -2.69 -3.47
CA THR A 15 -5.60 -3.08 -2.08
C THR A 15 -6.62 -4.21 -2.06
N PRO A 16 -6.56 -5.13 -1.07
CA PRO A 16 -7.40 -6.33 -1.16
C PRO A 16 -8.91 -6.10 -1.15
N VAL A 17 -9.40 -4.98 -0.60
CA VAL A 17 -10.82 -4.58 -0.75
C VAL A 17 -11.25 -4.48 -2.23
N PHE A 18 -10.36 -4.09 -3.14
CA PHE A 18 -10.62 -4.04 -4.58
C PHE A 18 -10.22 -5.32 -5.31
N THR A 19 -9.17 -6.01 -4.88
CA THR A 19 -8.71 -7.21 -5.59
C THR A 19 -9.48 -8.47 -5.19
N ARG A 20 -10.08 -8.52 -4.00
CA ARG A 20 -10.87 -9.66 -3.52
C ARG A 20 -12.07 -9.97 -4.41
N PRO A 21 -12.91 -9.00 -4.84
CA PRO A 21 -13.93 -9.22 -5.86
C PRO A 21 -13.39 -9.76 -7.20
N LEU A 22 -12.11 -9.51 -7.48
CA LEU A 22 -11.39 -9.99 -8.66
C LEU A 22 -10.62 -11.30 -8.41
N ASN A 23 -10.93 -12.03 -7.33
CA ASN A 23 -10.21 -13.24 -6.92
C ASN A 23 -8.68 -13.07 -6.80
N TYR A 24 -8.24 -11.85 -6.44
CA TYR A 24 -6.84 -11.49 -6.28
C TYR A 24 -5.99 -11.63 -7.56
N THR A 25 -6.61 -11.70 -8.74
CA THR A 25 -5.89 -11.89 -10.02
C THR A 25 -5.44 -10.58 -10.66
N GLY A 26 -5.87 -9.43 -10.12
CA GLY A 26 -5.52 -8.13 -10.67
C GLY A 26 -6.01 -6.98 -9.80
N CYS A 27 -5.67 -5.77 -10.21
CA CYS A 27 -6.06 -4.53 -9.55
C CYS A 27 -7.29 -3.91 -10.23
N ASP A 28 -8.12 -3.22 -9.45
CA ASP A 28 -9.23 -2.43 -10.00
C ASP A 28 -8.71 -1.18 -10.73
N PRO A 29 -9.02 -1.02 -12.03
CA PRO A 29 -8.50 0.09 -12.83
C PRO A 29 -9.12 1.45 -12.46
N LEU A 30 -10.37 1.47 -11.99
CA LEU A 30 -11.07 2.71 -11.66
C LEU A 30 -10.53 3.30 -10.35
N ALA A 31 -10.31 2.47 -9.34
CA ALA A 31 -9.69 2.86 -8.09
C ALA A 31 -8.25 3.36 -8.30
N ASN A 32 -7.48 2.70 -9.18
CA ASN A 32 -6.16 3.19 -9.60
C ASN A 32 -6.22 4.52 -10.35
N ALA A 33 -7.20 4.72 -11.22
CA ALA A 33 -7.42 6.01 -11.89
C ALA A 33 -7.75 7.13 -10.88
N GLY A 34 -8.58 6.84 -9.86
CA GLY A 34 -8.87 7.76 -8.77
C GLY A 34 -7.63 8.15 -7.97
N ALA A 35 -6.76 7.18 -7.64
CA ALA A 35 -5.48 7.45 -7.00
C ALA A 35 -4.56 8.33 -7.87
N ALA A 36 -4.50 8.05 -9.17
CA ALA A 36 -3.71 8.87 -10.11
C ALA A 36 -4.24 10.31 -10.20
N GLN A 37 -5.56 10.50 -10.26
CA GLN A 37 -6.19 11.82 -10.27
C GLN A 37 -5.90 12.59 -8.98
N HIS A 38 -6.05 11.93 -7.82
CA HIS A 38 -5.71 12.52 -6.52
C HIS A 38 -4.24 12.97 -6.49
N ASN A 39 -3.32 12.11 -6.94
CA ASN A 39 -1.89 12.39 -6.94
C ASN A 39 -1.52 13.58 -7.86
N ALA A 40 -2.20 13.71 -9.00
CA ALA A 40 -2.04 14.86 -9.88
C ALA A 40 -2.53 16.15 -9.22
N ALA A 41 -3.71 16.13 -8.60
CA ALA A 41 -4.26 17.28 -7.87
C ALA A 41 -3.37 17.69 -6.70
N LEU A 42 -2.87 16.72 -5.93
CA LEU A 42 -1.95 16.96 -4.81
C LEU A 42 -0.68 17.69 -5.27
N ARG A 43 -0.07 17.26 -6.38
CA ARG A 43 1.12 17.93 -6.96
C ARG A 43 0.81 19.38 -7.32
N SER A 44 -0.33 19.64 -7.95
CA SER A 44 -0.75 21.01 -8.32
C SER A 44 -0.95 21.90 -7.10
N VAL A 45 -1.59 21.39 -6.04
CA VAL A 45 -1.81 22.14 -4.80
C VAL A 45 -0.48 22.44 -4.10
N LEU A 46 0.43 21.47 -3.99
CA LEU A 46 1.73 21.68 -3.36
C LEU A 46 2.59 22.68 -4.15
N ALA A 47 2.57 22.62 -5.49
CA ALA A 47 3.28 23.57 -6.33
C ALA A 47 2.77 25.01 -6.18
N ALA A 48 1.46 25.19 -5.97
CA ALA A 48 0.87 26.51 -5.71
C ALA A 48 1.16 27.03 -4.29
N LEU A 49 1.15 26.15 -3.28
CA LEU A 49 1.36 26.53 -1.88
C LEU A 49 2.84 26.78 -1.54
N ASP A 50 3.76 26.07 -2.19
CA ASP A 50 5.20 26.16 -1.93
C ASP A 50 6.01 26.07 -3.22
N PRO A 51 5.99 27.12 -4.07
CA PRO A 51 6.65 27.11 -5.38
C PRO A 51 8.17 26.89 -5.31
N ASN A 52 8.78 27.11 -4.14
CA ASN A 52 10.21 26.95 -3.91
C ASN A 52 10.57 25.64 -3.19
N ASN A 53 9.59 24.77 -2.90
CA ASN A 53 9.75 23.49 -2.21
C ASN A 53 10.54 23.59 -0.87
N ARG A 54 10.27 24.61 -0.06
CA ARG A 54 10.96 24.85 1.22
C ARG A 54 10.27 24.24 2.44
N THR A 55 8.96 24.07 2.36
CA THR A 55 8.07 23.68 3.47
C THR A 55 7.56 22.26 3.30
N PHE A 56 7.20 21.86 2.08
CA PHE A 56 6.59 20.56 1.81
C PHE A 56 7.53 19.65 1.02
N LEU A 57 7.69 18.42 1.50
CA LEU A 57 8.22 17.31 0.72
C LEU A 57 7.08 16.41 0.28
N LEU A 58 6.82 16.32 -1.02
CA LEU A 58 5.97 15.27 -1.56
C LEU A 58 6.75 13.94 -1.53
N LEU A 59 6.37 13.07 -0.61
CA LEU A 59 6.89 11.72 -0.49
C LEU A 59 6.11 10.79 -1.43
N ASP A 60 6.77 10.35 -2.49
CA ASP A 60 6.19 9.40 -3.43
C ASP A 60 6.19 7.98 -2.86
N VAL A 61 5.03 7.57 -2.32
CA VAL A 61 4.77 6.19 -1.90
C VAL A 61 4.13 5.38 -3.03
N HIS A 62 3.62 6.03 -4.08
CA HIS A 62 3.03 5.37 -5.24
C HIS A 62 4.02 4.50 -5.99
N THR A 63 5.15 5.07 -6.39
CA THR A 63 6.14 4.36 -7.21
C THR A 63 6.70 3.11 -6.52
N PRO A 64 7.10 3.15 -5.22
CA PRO A 64 7.54 1.95 -4.51
C PRO A 64 6.46 0.88 -4.40
N PHE A 65 5.20 1.24 -4.13
CA PHE A 65 4.10 0.28 -4.10
C PHE A 65 3.88 -0.34 -5.49
N ALA A 66 3.82 0.48 -6.54
CA ALA A 66 3.65 0.01 -7.91
C ALA A 66 4.74 -0.99 -8.32
N ALA A 67 6.00 -0.76 -7.94
CA ALA A 67 7.10 -1.68 -8.20
C ALA A 67 6.92 -3.06 -7.53
N PHE A 68 6.26 -3.14 -6.38
CA PHE A 68 5.95 -4.42 -5.73
C PHE A 68 4.65 -5.07 -6.24
N LEU A 69 3.67 -4.26 -6.65
CA LEU A 69 2.30 -4.72 -6.92
C LEU A 69 2.01 -4.97 -8.40
N LEU A 70 2.66 -4.22 -9.31
CA LEU A 70 2.35 -4.18 -10.75
C LEU A 70 3.48 -4.75 -11.64
N ASP A 71 4.59 -5.19 -11.06
CA ASP A 71 5.67 -5.78 -11.86
C ASP A 71 5.27 -7.18 -12.35
N ASP A 72 4.85 -7.29 -13.61
CA ASP A 72 4.38 -8.52 -14.26
C ASP A 72 5.50 -9.55 -14.55
N ASN A 73 6.77 -9.25 -14.24
CA ASN A 73 7.81 -10.29 -14.11
C ASN A 73 7.54 -11.22 -12.91
N ASN A 74 6.38 -11.05 -12.27
CA ASN A 74 5.85 -11.80 -11.16
C ASN A 74 5.40 -13.24 -11.49
N GLY A 75 6.10 -13.97 -12.36
CA GLY A 75 6.03 -15.44 -12.39
C GLY A 75 6.42 -16.07 -11.06
N ASP A 76 5.85 -17.24 -10.75
CA ASP A 76 6.00 -18.02 -9.51
C ASP A 76 7.45 -18.43 -9.25
N SER A 77 8.28 -17.50 -8.76
CA SER A 77 9.63 -17.77 -8.30
C SER A 77 9.67 -17.67 -6.78
N ASP A 78 10.09 -18.75 -6.13
CA ASP A 78 10.30 -18.83 -4.69
C ASP A 78 11.26 -17.76 -4.15
N ASN A 79 12.02 -17.12 -5.03
CA ASN A 79 13.01 -16.09 -4.73
C ASN A 79 12.42 -14.69 -4.50
N LYS A 80 11.12 -14.48 -4.72
CA LYS A 80 10.52 -13.17 -4.45
C LYS A 80 10.40 -12.87 -2.98
N LYS A 81 10.59 -11.59 -2.65
CA LYS A 81 10.39 -11.06 -1.31
C LYS A 81 8.97 -11.32 -0.80
N PHE A 82 7.96 -10.99 -1.61
CA PHE A 82 6.55 -11.26 -1.31
C PHE A 82 6.04 -12.33 -2.27
N LYS A 83 5.50 -13.41 -1.72
CA LYS A 83 4.82 -14.47 -2.48
C LYS A 83 3.42 -14.04 -2.88
N SER A 84 2.74 -13.32 -1.99
CA SER A 84 1.39 -12.78 -2.23
C SER A 84 1.42 -11.27 -2.15
N THR A 85 1.10 -10.60 -3.26
CA THR A 85 1.08 -9.15 -3.36
C THR A 85 -0.34 -8.56 -3.32
N LEU A 86 -1.36 -9.32 -3.72
CA LEU A 86 -2.76 -8.84 -3.81
C LEU A 86 -3.69 -9.53 -2.80
N ARG A 87 -3.39 -10.76 -2.34
CA ARG A 87 -4.18 -11.44 -1.30
C ARG A 87 -3.63 -11.11 0.09
N PRO A 88 -4.47 -10.78 1.09
CA PRO A 88 -4.02 -10.43 2.42
C PRO A 88 -3.59 -11.66 3.23
N CYS A 89 -2.81 -11.45 4.28
CA CYS A 89 -2.45 -12.50 5.22
C CYS A 89 -3.62 -12.88 6.15
N CYS A 90 -4.40 -11.90 6.58
CA CYS A 90 -5.58 -12.05 7.40
C CYS A 90 -6.83 -11.86 6.53
N GLU A 91 -7.59 -12.94 6.33
CA GLU A 91 -8.71 -12.94 5.39
C GLU A 91 -9.98 -13.42 6.09
N SER A 92 -11.04 -12.59 6.08
CA SER A 92 -12.34 -13.00 6.61
C SER A 92 -12.94 -14.13 5.76
N PHE A 93 -13.67 -15.05 6.37
CA PHE A 93 -14.41 -16.08 5.64
C PHE A 93 -15.52 -15.49 4.77
N ARG A 94 -16.01 -14.31 5.13
CA ARG A 94 -17.11 -13.63 4.45
C ARG A 94 -16.61 -12.42 3.64
N PRO A 95 -17.24 -12.11 2.50
CA PRO A 95 -16.91 -10.92 1.72
C PRO A 95 -17.09 -9.59 2.46
N ASP A 96 -18.03 -9.54 3.41
CA ASP A 96 -18.37 -8.36 4.20
C ASP A 96 -17.83 -8.38 5.64
N GLY A 97 -17.11 -9.43 6.01
CA GLY A 97 -16.42 -9.51 7.30
C GLY A 97 -15.06 -8.83 7.28
N TYR A 98 -14.38 -8.81 8.42
CA TYR A 98 -13.09 -8.13 8.58
C TYR A 98 -12.07 -8.96 9.36
N CYS A 99 -10.78 -8.62 9.21
CA CYS A 99 -9.71 -9.23 9.98
C CYS A 99 -9.88 -8.94 11.48
N GLY A 100 -9.94 -9.98 12.31
CA GLY A 100 -10.15 -9.85 13.76
C GLY A 100 -11.61 -10.04 14.19
N GLU A 101 -12.52 -10.35 13.26
CA GLU A 101 -13.91 -10.68 13.58
C GLU A 101 -14.02 -12.01 14.33
N GLU A 102 -14.83 -12.03 15.39
CA GLU A 102 -15.21 -13.23 16.15
C GLU A 102 -16.75 -13.34 16.19
N ASP A 103 -17.27 -14.57 16.22
CA ASP A 103 -18.70 -14.81 16.44
C ASP A 103 -19.09 -14.66 17.92
N GLU A 104 -20.38 -14.84 18.22
CA GLU A 104 -20.92 -14.74 19.58
C GLU A 104 -20.26 -15.72 20.58
N ASN A 105 -19.62 -16.77 20.10
CA ASN A 105 -18.91 -17.76 20.90
C ASN A 105 -17.39 -17.48 21.01
N GLY A 106 -16.90 -16.37 20.43
CA GLY A 106 -15.47 -16.06 20.36
C GLY A 106 -14.72 -16.87 19.31
N THR A 107 -15.42 -17.49 18.36
CA THR A 107 -14.78 -18.23 17.26
C THR A 107 -14.35 -17.26 16.19
N ARG A 108 -13.06 -17.30 15.83
CA ARG A 108 -12.50 -16.47 14.75
C ARG A 108 -13.19 -16.73 13.42
N GLN A 109 -13.56 -15.64 12.74
CA GLN A 109 -14.20 -15.65 11.43
C GLN A 109 -13.23 -15.29 10.28
N TYR A 110 -11.94 -15.58 10.49
CA TYR A 110 -10.88 -15.25 9.55
C TYR A 110 -9.75 -16.30 9.58
N THR A 111 -9.02 -16.43 8.48
CA THR A 111 -7.75 -17.16 8.42
C THR A 111 -6.57 -16.21 8.64
N LEU A 112 -5.43 -16.78 9.06
CA LEU A 112 -4.13 -16.13 9.06
C LEU A 112 -3.17 -16.95 8.20
N CYS A 113 -2.30 -16.25 7.47
CA CYS A 113 -1.19 -16.88 6.77
C CYS A 113 -0.07 -17.33 7.73
N ASP A 114 0.73 -18.30 7.30
CA ASP A 114 1.83 -18.84 8.13
C ASP A 114 3.01 -17.87 8.28
N ASP A 115 3.30 -17.07 7.25
CA ASP A 115 4.43 -16.12 7.23
C ASP A 115 3.99 -14.74 6.71
N PRO A 116 3.60 -13.81 7.61
CA PRO A 116 3.26 -12.43 7.24
C PRO A 116 4.40 -11.67 6.55
N GLY A 117 5.66 -12.13 6.69
CA GLY A 117 6.83 -11.56 6.04
C GLY A 117 6.83 -11.74 4.52
N ARG A 118 6.04 -12.70 4.00
CA ARG A 118 5.91 -12.99 2.57
C ARG A 118 4.62 -12.47 1.94
N TYR A 119 3.81 -11.74 2.69
CA TYR A 119 2.59 -11.10 2.21
C TYR A 119 2.80 -9.59 2.15
N PHE A 120 2.32 -8.94 1.09
CA PHE A 120 2.36 -7.49 1.00
C PHE A 120 1.30 -6.86 1.90
N TYR A 121 0.08 -7.41 1.93
CA TYR A 121 -1.03 -6.92 2.74
C TYR A 121 -1.30 -7.78 3.98
N TRP A 122 -1.59 -7.11 5.09
CA TRP A 122 -2.03 -7.73 6.34
C TRP A 122 -3.52 -8.02 6.29
N ASP A 123 -4.35 -7.02 6.01
CA ASP A 123 -5.81 -7.11 5.88
C ASP A 123 -6.27 -6.47 4.56
N ASP A 124 -7.56 -6.14 4.42
CA ASP A 124 -8.15 -5.62 3.19
C ASP A 124 -7.60 -4.28 2.69
N VAL A 125 -6.85 -3.54 3.52
CA VAL A 125 -6.30 -2.22 3.14
C VAL A 125 -4.88 -1.96 3.63
N HIS A 126 -4.44 -2.60 4.71
CA HIS A 126 -3.18 -2.28 5.37
C HIS A 126 -2.03 -3.19 4.90
N PRO A 127 -0.87 -2.64 4.52
CA PRO A 127 0.34 -3.43 4.26
C PRO A 127 0.87 -4.10 5.53
N THR A 128 1.58 -5.23 5.36
CA THR A 128 2.31 -5.87 6.46
C THR A 128 3.48 -5.01 6.94
N GLN A 129 3.99 -5.28 8.14
CA GLN A 129 5.23 -4.68 8.64
C GLN A 129 6.40 -4.87 7.66
N ALA A 130 6.47 -6.02 6.99
CA ALA A 130 7.50 -6.34 6.01
C ALA A 130 7.37 -5.51 4.73
N ALA A 131 6.13 -5.29 4.25
CA ALA A 131 5.83 -4.39 3.14
C ALA A 131 6.20 -2.95 3.46
N TRP A 132 5.78 -2.42 4.62
CA TRP A 132 6.19 -1.09 5.07
C TRP A 132 7.70 -0.94 5.20
N ALA A 133 8.40 -1.96 5.72
CA ALA A 133 9.86 -1.94 5.80
C ALA A 133 10.54 -1.97 4.41
N ALA A 134 9.93 -2.65 3.42
CA ALA A 134 10.40 -2.66 2.04
C ALA A 134 10.23 -1.28 1.39
N VAL A 135 9.04 -0.71 1.49
CA VAL A 135 8.69 0.59 0.93
C VAL A 135 9.46 1.71 1.62
N ALA A 136 9.53 1.74 2.95
CA ALA A 136 10.23 2.80 3.68
C ALA A 136 11.73 2.88 3.35
N ARG A 137 12.36 1.76 2.96
CA ARG A 137 13.77 1.77 2.52
C ARG A 137 14.00 2.63 1.28
N THR A 138 13.02 2.75 0.39
CA THR A 138 13.19 3.49 -0.87
C THR A 138 13.23 5.01 -0.66
N PHE A 139 12.59 5.51 0.40
CA PHE A 139 12.47 6.95 0.65
C PHE A 139 13.07 7.45 1.96
N ARG A 140 13.62 6.56 2.81
CA ARG A 140 14.24 6.93 4.10
C ARG A 140 15.34 7.98 3.94
N ALA A 141 16.16 7.88 2.90
CA ALA A 141 17.24 8.84 2.64
C ALA A 141 16.69 10.24 2.30
N ALA A 142 15.68 10.31 1.43
CA ALA A 142 15.04 11.56 1.04
C ALA A 142 14.40 12.27 2.25
N VAL A 143 13.64 11.53 3.06
CA VAL A 143 13.01 12.06 4.28
C VAL A 143 14.06 12.57 5.26
N LYS A 144 15.12 11.80 5.51
CA LYS A 144 16.21 12.22 6.41
C LYS A 144 16.90 13.49 5.93
N SER A 145 17.22 13.57 4.63
CA SER A 145 17.85 14.74 4.02
C SER A 145 16.99 15.98 4.20
N PHE A 146 15.70 15.89 3.85
CA PHE A 146 14.74 16.97 4.01
C PHE A 146 14.61 17.42 5.47
N LEU A 147 14.46 16.48 6.41
CA LEU A 147 14.30 16.83 7.82
C LEU A 147 15.57 17.40 8.47
N SER A 148 16.75 17.12 7.93
CA SER A 148 18.05 17.67 8.39
C SER A 148 18.36 19.07 7.82
N THR A 149 17.43 19.59 7.02
CA THR A 149 17.34 20.90 6.33
C THR A 149 17.70 22.18 7.04
#